data_AF-A0A7C9E5X4-F1
#
_entry.id   AF-A0A7C9E5X4-F1
#
_cell.length_a   1.000
_cell.length_b   1.000
_cell.length_c   1.000
_cell.angle_alpha   90.00
_cell.angle_beta   90.00
_cell.angle_gamma   90.00
#
_symmetry.space_group_name_H-M   'P 1'
#
loop_
_entity.id
_entity.type
_entity.pdbx_description
1 polymer ?
#
loop_
_entity_poly.entity_id
_entity_poly.type
_entity_poly.pdbx_seq_one_letter_code
_entity_poly.pdbx_strand_id
1 'polypeptide(L)'
;PRPTRDNLIKNGDFEEGPYIIPNTTWGVLIPPFIEDDHSPLPGWMVESLKAVKYVDSDHFSVPSGKRAVELVAGKESAIAQVVRTVAGKRYTLTFSVGDANNACAGNLVVEAFAGKDTLKVPYNSGGKGGFRRAVLRFVATGNRTRIMFYSTFYTMRGDDFSSLC
;
A
#
# COMPACT_ATOMS: atom_id res chain seq x y z
N PRO A 1 -13.48 9.88 -3.26
CA PRO A 1 -12.35 10.35 -4.09
C PRO A 1 -12.55 10.35 -5.62
N ARG A 2 -12.18 11.45 -6.29
CA ARG A 2 -12.10 11.57 -7.77
C ARG A 2 -10.65 11.86 -8.19
N PRO A 3 -10.20 11.41 -9.37
CA PRO A 3 -8.89 11.77 -9.88
C PRO A 3 -8.87 13.25 -10.26
N THR A 4 -7.69 13.87 -10.20
CA THR A 4 -7.49 15.27 -10.57
C THR A 4 -6.81 15.37 -11.95
N ARG A 5 -6.60 16.59 -12.44
CA ARG A 5 -5.83 16.81 -13.68
C ARG A 5 -4.36 16.41 -13.51
N ASP A 6 -3.84 16.54 -12.29
CA ASP A 6 -2.42 16.31 -11.98
C ASP A 6 -2.15 14.89 -11.46
N ASN A 7 -3.15 14.24 -10.85
CA ASN A 7 -3.02 12.88 -10.31
C ASN A 7 -4.16 11.98 -10.78
N LEU A 8 -3.80 10.91 -11.49
CA LEU A 8 -4.73 9.91 -12.00
C LEU A 8 -5.18 8.89 -10.95
N ILE A 9 -4.44 8.78 -9.84
CA ILE A 9 -4.75 7.88 -8.73
C ILE A 9 -5.87 8.50 -7.89
N LYS A 10 -6.92 7.74 -7.65
CA LYS A 10 -7.95 8.10 -6.67
C LYS A 10 -7.46 7.68 -5.29
N ASN A 11 -7.66 8.54 -4.29
CA ASN A 11 -7.33 8.22 -2.89
C ASN A 11 -5.90 7.69 -2.74
N GLY A 12 -4.94 8.35 -3.41
CA GLY A 12 -3.54 7.89 -3.46
C GLY A 12 -2.76 8.14 -2.18
N ASP A 13 -3.30 8.98 -1.30
CA ASP A 13 -2.86 9.29 0.05
C ASP A 13 -3.60 8.48 1.12
N PHE A 14 -4.63 7.71 0.74
CA PHE A 14 -5.44 6.87 1.63
C PHE A 14 -6.21 7.62 2.73
N GLU A 15 -6.43 8.93 2.58
CA GLU A 15 -7.15 9.73 3.59
C GLU A 15 -8.65 9.39 3.69
N GLU A 16 -9.21 8.73 2.67
CA GLU A 16 -10.55 8.16 2.70
C GLU A 16 -10.48 6.64 2.94
N GLY A 17 -11.16 6.13 3.96
CA GLY A 17 -11.12 4.70 4.31
C GLY A 17 -12.14 4.31 5.39
N PRO A 18 -12.06 3.09 5.94
CA PRO A 18 -12.96 2.65 6.99
C PRO A 18 -12.83 3.51 8.25
N TYR A 19 -13.91 3.56 9.04
CA TYR A 19 -13.91 4.23 10.32
C TYR A 19 -12.96 3.53 11.30
N ILE A 20 -12.00 4.29 11.85
CA ILE A 20 -11.13 3.83 12.93
C ILE A 20 -11.81 4.20 14.25
N ILE A 21 -12.03 3.20 15.10
CA ILE A 21 -12.68 3.41 16.40
C ILE A 21 -11.77 4.32 17.25
N PRO A 22 -12.29 5.44 17.79
CA PRO A 22 -11.52 6.32 18.66
C PRO A 22 -10.93 5.56 19.85
N ASN A 23 -9.72 5.93 20.27
CA ASN A 23 -8.98 5.29 21.37
C ASN A 23 -8.55 3.83 21.10
N THR A 24 -8.56 3.37 19.85
CA THR A 24 -7.95 2.08 19.48
C THR A 24 -6.57 2.30 18.86
N THR A 25 -5.63 1.41 19.16
CA THR A 25 -4.22 1.55 18.74
C THR A 25 -3.83 0.57 17.63
N TRP A 26 -4.77 -0.27 17.17
CA TRP A 26 -4.47 -1.42 16.33
C TRP A 26 -4.90 -1.27 14.87
N GLY A 27 -5.38 -0.11 14.42
CA GLY A 27 -5.86 0.08 13.04
C GLY A 27 -7.07 -0.80 12.68
N VAL A 28 -7.38 -0.90 11.39
CA VAL A 28 -8.52 -1.66 10.86
C VAL A 28 -8.05 -2.67 9.82
N LEU A 29 -8.36 -3.95 10.01
CA LEU A 29 -8.12 -4.97 8.99
C LEU A 29 -9.17 -4.88 7.90
N ILE A 30 -8.70 -4.93 6.65
CA ILE A 30 -9.55 -4.89 5.46
C ILE A 30 -9.41 -6.24 4.76
N PRO A 31 -10.50 -7.00 4.63
CA PRO A 31 -10.47 -8.33 4.05
C PRO A 31 -10.11 -8.28 2.55
N PRO A 32 -9.62 -9.42 2.01
CA PRO A 32 -9.36 -9.55 0.58
C PRO A 32 -10.65 -9.43 -0.26
N PHE A 33 -10.50 -8.98 -1.50
CA PHE A 33 -11.62 -8.80 -2.44
C PHE A 33 -12.40 -10.10 -2.73
N ILE A 34 -11.79 -11.27 -2.53
CA ILE A 34 -12.45 -12.57 -2.70
C ILE A 34 -13.60 -12.76 -1.69
N GLU A 35 -13.54 -12.08 -0.54
CA GLU A 35 -14.55 -12.17 0.51
C GLU A 35 -15.60 -11.05 0.42
N ASP A 36 -15.26 -9.89 -0.16
CA ASP A 36 -16.17 -8.75 -0.34
C ASP A 36 -15.87 -7.98 -1.64
N ASP A 37 -16.85 -7.91 -2.53
CA ASP A 37 -16.80 -7.17 -3.80
C ASP A 37 -16.70 -5.64 -3.60
N HIS A 38 -16.87 -5.14 -2.38
CA HIS A 38 -16.77 -3.72 -2.03
C HIS A 38 -15.64 -3.49 -1.02
N SER A 39 -14.47 -3.08 -1.51
CA SER A 39 -13.38 -2.67 -0.60
C SER A 39 -13.76 -1.40 0.17
N PRO A 40 -13.57 -1.36 1.50
CA PRO A 40 -13.73 -0.15 2.29
C PRO A 40 -12.63 0.89 2.03
N LEU A 41 -11.67 0.62 1.13
CA LEU A 41 -10.72 1.60 0.60
C LEU A 41 -11.21 2.11 -0.76
N PRO A 42 -11.82 3.32 -0.82
CA PRO A 42 -12.41 3.80 -2.06
C PRO A 42 -11.38 3.92 -3.18
N GLY A 43 -11.64 3.22 -4.29
CA GLY A 43 -10.78 3.21 -5.47
C GLY A 43 -9.63 2.22 -5.43
N TRP A 44 -9.45 1.47 -4.35
CA TRP A 44 -8.46 0.41 -4.23
C TRP A 44 -9.13 -0.96 -4.04
N MET A 45 -8.47 -2.00 -4.51
CA MET A 45 -8.87 -3.39 -4.34
C MET A 45 -7.79 -4.10 -3.54
N VAL A 46 -8.19 -4.93 -2.58
CA VAL A 46 -7.28 -5.82 -1.87
C VAL A 46 -7.17 -7.11 -2.68
N GLU A 47 -6.28 -7.09 -3.68
CA GLU A 47 -6.10 -8.19 -4.63
C GLU A 47 -5.12 -9.25 -4.10
N SER A 48 -5.44 -9.82 -2.95
CA SER A 48 -4.62 -10.82 -2.27
C SER A 48 -5.46 -11.89 -1.57
N LEU A 49 -4.82 -12.93 -1.04
CA LEU A 49 -5.46 -13.90 -0.15
C LEU A 49 -5.45 -13.45 1.31
N LYS A 50 -4.60 -12.46 1.64
CA LYS A 50 -4.53 -11.88 2.98
C LYS A 50 -5.12 -10.48 3.01
N ALA A 51 -5.64 -10.14 4.18
CA ALA A 51 -6.07 -8.79 4.51
C ALA A 51 -4.92 -7.79 4.42
N VAL A 52 -5.26 -6.52 4.27
CA VAL A 52 -4.35 -5.39 4.50
C VAL A 52 -4.81 -4.63 5.72
N LYS A 53 -3.95 -3.78 6.26
CA LYS A 53 -4.26 -3.01 7.47
C LYS A 53 -4.29 -1.53 7.18
N TYR A 54 -5.39 -0.88 7.51
CA TYR A 54 -5.53 0.56 7.47
C TYR A 54 -5.07 1.15 8.80
N VAL A 55 -4.13 2.08 8.75
CA VAL A 55 -3.47 2.65 9.92
C VAL A 55 -3.57 4.18 9.94
N ASP A 56 -3.38 4.75 11.12
CA ASP A 56 -3.39 6.20 11.35
C ASP A 56 -2.09 6.72 11.95
N SER A 57 -1.86 8.02 11.76
CA SER A 57 -0.70 8.76 12.27
C SER A 57 -0.68 8.92 13.79
N ASP A 58 -1.78 8.70 14.49
CA ASP A 58 -1.86 8.89 15.94
C ASP A 58 -1.15 7.72 16.66
N HIS A 59 -1.09 6.55 16.01
CA HIS A 59 -0.48 5.33 16.58
C HIS A 59 0.65 4.75 15.73
N PHE A 60 0.74 5.09 14.45
CA PHE A 60 1.72 4.53 13.52
C PHE A 60 2.49 5.62 12.77
N SER A 61 3.67 5.24 12.26
CA SER A 61 4.41 6.12 11.35
C SER A 61 3.75 6.15 9.97
N VAL A 62 3.24 7.32 9.59
CA VAL A 62 2.60 7.57 8.30
C VAL A 62 3.46 8.54 7.46
N PRO A 63 3.80 8.22 6.20
CA PRO A 63 4.70 9.06 5.39
C PRO A 63 4.16 10.46 5.05
N SER A 64 2.85 10.64 5.01
CA SER A 64 2.17 11.88 4.65
C SER A 64 0.70 11.80 5.06
N GLY A 65 0.11 12.92 5.51
CA GLY A 65 -1.29 12.93 5.91
C GLY A 65 -1.51 12.24 7.25
N LYS A 66 -2.68 11.64 7.43
CA LYS A 66 -3.11 10.94 8.65
C LYS A 66 -3.30 9.45 8.46
N ARG A 67 -3.23 8.93 7.22
CA ARG A 67 -3.63 7.57 6.91
C ARG A 67 -2.62 6.87 6.00
N ALA A 68 -2.52 5.55 6.15
CA ALA A 68 -1.75 4.70 5.26
C ALA A 68 -2.31 3.27 5.23
N VAL A 69 -1.82 2.47 4.28
CA VAL A 69 -2.09 1.04 4.21
C VAL A 69 -0.80 0.28 4.48
N GLU A 70 -0.84 -0.61 5.46
CA GLU A 70 0.20 -1.59 5.76
C GLU A 70 -0.15 -2.91 5.06
N LEU A 71 0.80 -3.40 4.25
CA LEU A 71 0.73 -4.71 3.60
C LEU A 71 1.17 -5.77 4.60
N VAL A 72 0.23 -6.29 5.38
CA VAL A 72 0.49 -7.27 6.45
C VAL A 72 0.71 -8.68 5.91
N ALA A 73 1.13 -9.61 6.78
CA ALA A 73 1.24 -11.04 6.50
C ALA A 73 2.31 -11.45 5.47
N GLY A 74 3.39 -10.70 5.33
CA GLY A 74 4.51 -11.10 4.47
C GLY A 74 4.15 -11.19 2.98
N LYS A 75 4.50 -12.31 2.31
CA LYS A 75 4.45 -12.48 0.84
C LYS A 75 3.03 -12.64 0.25
N GLU A 76 1.99 -12.15 0.90
CA GLU A 76 0.62 -12.55 0.55
C GLU A 76 -0.39 -11.41 0.53
N SER A 77 0.04 -10.15 0.66
CA SER A 77 -0.84 -8.99 0.61
C SER A 77 -0.53 -8.08 -0.58
N ALA A 78 -1.60 -7.59 -1.21
CA ALA A 78 -1.51 -6.67 -2.33
C ALA A 78 -2.69 -5.70 -2.35
N ILE A 79 -2.42 -4.48 -2.78
CA ILE A 79 -3.46 -3.52 -3.16
C ILE A 79 -3.29 -3.11 -4.61
N ALA A 80 -4.40 -2.90 -5.29
CA ALA A 80 -4.39 -2.50 -6.69
C ALA A 80 -5.46 -1.45 -7.03
N GLN A 81 -5.18 -0.66 -8.06
CA GLN A 81 -6.13 0.26 -8.66
C GLN A 81 -5.95 0.26 -10.18
N VAL A 82 -7.05 0.21 -10.92
CA VAL A 82 -7.04 0.39 -12.37
C VAL A 82 -7.28 1.87 -12.70
N VAL A 83 -6.23 2.54 -13.19
CA VAL A 83 -6.30 3.95 -13.59
C VAL A 83 -6.54 4.09 -15.09
N ARG A 84 -7.20 5.18 -15.49
CA ARG A 84 -7.39 5.53 -16.90
C ARG A 84 -6.13 6.20 -17.43
N THR A 85 -5.55 5.62 -18.46
CA THR A 85 -4.33 6.10 -19.14
C THR A 85 -4.59 6.32 -20.62
N VAL A 86 -3.56 6.71 -21.36
CA VAL A 86 -3.58 6.85 -22.82
C VAL A 86 -2.44 6.01 -23.35
N ALA A 87 -2.73 5.07 -24.24
CA ALA A 87 -1.72 4.21 -24.83
C ALA A 87 -0.58 5.02 -25.48
N GLY A 88 0.66 4.58 -25.29
CA GLY A 88 1.86 5.25 -25.80
C GLY A 88 2.34 6.46 -24.98
N LYS A 89 1.53 6.99 -24.05
CA LYS A 89 1.94 8.11 -23.20
C LYS A 89 2.81 7.65 -22.03
N ARG A 90 3.84 8.44 -21.71
CA ARG A 90 4.73 8.21 -20.56
C ARG A 90 4.12 8.77 -19.28
N TYR A 91 4.19 7.99 -18.21
CA TYR A 91 3.71 8.35 -16.88
C TYR A 91 4.81 8.13 -15.84
N THR A 92 4.67 8.79 -14.70
CA THR A 92 5.55 8.63 -13.53
C THR A 92 4.68 8.32 -12.33
N LEU A 93 4.85 7.14 -11.75
CA LEU A 93 4.26 6.75 -10.48
C LEU A 93 5.25 7.07 -9.36
N THR A 94 4.85 7.93 -8.43
CA THR A 94 5.63 8.29 -7.23
C THR A 94 4.91 7.77 -6.00
N PHE A 95 5.62 7.13 -5.09
CA PHE A 95 5.04 6.53 -3.89
C PHE A 95 6.06 6.48 -2.74
N SER A 96 5.58 6.23 -1.54
CA SER A 96 6.41 6.06 -0.34
C SER A 96 6.22 4.65 0.21
N VAL A 97 7.31 4.05 0.70
CA VAL A 97 7.31 2.75 1.39
C VAL A 97 8.12 2.88 2.68
N GLY A 98 7.72 2.17 3.73
CA GLY A 98 8.33 2.32 5.05
C GLY A 98 7.79 1.32 6.05
N ASP A 99 8.16 1.49 7.32
CA ASP A 99 7.63 0.72 8.43
C ASP A 99 6.76 1.59 9.35
N ALA A 100 5.81 0.93 10.02
CA ALA A 100 4.74 1.60 10.74
C ALA A 100 5.11 1.98 12.18
N ASN A 101 6.38 1.91 12.61
CA ASN A 101 6.79 2.07 14.02
C ASN A 101 6.11 1.05 14.95
N ASN A 102 6.13 -0.22 14.56
CA ASN A 102 5.41 -1.29 15.25
C ASN A 102 6.31 -2.49 15.60
N ALA A 103 7.60 -2.22 15.80
CA ALA A 103 8.64 -3.21 16.10
C ALA A 103 8.87 -4.30 15.02
N CYS A 104 8.25 -4.16 13.84
CA CYS A 104 8.56 -5.00 12.69
C CYS A 104 9.93 -4.60 12.13
N ALA A 105 10.98 -5.32 12.53
CA ALA A 105 12.35 -5.10 12.07
C ALA A 105 12.76 -6.19 11.07
N GLY A 106 13.52 -5.81 10.05
CA GLY A 106 13.97 -6.74 9.01
C GLY A 106 13.97 -6.14 7.62
N ASN A 107 14.34 -6.97 6.64
CA ASN A 107 14.37 -6.57 5.24
C ASN A 107 12.98 -6.72 4.62
N LEU A 108 12.32 -5.59 4.40
CA LEU A 108 11.04 -5.50 3.70
C LEU A 108 11.28 -5.18 2.23
N VAL A 109 10.41 -5.66 1.33
CA VAL A 109 10.41 -5.23 -0.07
C VAL A 109 8.98 -5.12 -0.57
N VAL A 110 8.64 -3.91 -1.01
CA VAL A 110 7.41 -3.65 -1.76
C VAL A 110 7.74 -3.65 -3.24
N GLU A 111 7.02 -4.46 -3.99
CA GLU A 111 7.07 -4.43 -5.46
C GLU A 111 5.89 -3.64 -6.00
N ALA A 112 6.21 -2.61 -6.80
CA ALA A 112 5.23 -1.77 -7.45
C ALA A 112 5.12 -2.15 -8.92
N PHE A 113 3.90 -2.35 -9.41
CA PHE A 113 3.61 -2.67 -10.80
C PHE A 113 2.82 -1.53 -11.44
N ALA A 114 3.13 -1.22 -12.69
CA ALA A 114 2.35 -0.35 -13.56
C ALA A 114 2.19 -1.01 -14.94
N GLY A 115 1.10 -1.74 -15.12
CA GLY A 115 0.93 -2.59 -16.29
C GLY A 115 1.98 -3.70 -16.30
N LYS A 116 2.88 -3.67 -17.28
CA LYS A 116 3.98 -4.65 -17.42
C LYS A 116 5.28 -4.22 -16.73
N ASP A 117 5.40 -2.95 -16.38
CA ASP A 117 6.61 -2.39 -15.77
C ASP A 117 6.54 -2.62 -14.25
N THR A 118 7.67 -3.01 -13.65
CA THR A 118 7.78 -3.28 -12.21
C THR A 118 8.99 -2.61 -11.59
N LEU A 119 8.90 -2.27 -10.30
CA LEU A 119 10.00 -1.79 -9.47
C LEU A 119 9.94 -2.43 -8.09
N LYS A 120 11.00 -3.16 -7.72
CA LYS A 120 11.21 -3.65 -6.35
C LYS A 120 11.88 -2.57 -5.51
N VAL A 121 11.28 -2.27 -4.36
CA VAL A 121 11.75 -1.23 -3.46
C VAL A 121 12.16 -1.86 -2.13
N PRO A 122 13.46 -2.14 -1.94
CA PRO A 122 13.94 -2.67 -0.67
C PRO A 122 13.90 -1.61 0.42
N TYR A 123 13.55 -2.03 1.63
CA TYR A 123 13.49 -1.18 2.81
C TYR A 123 14.00 -1.96 4.01
N ASN A 124 15.09 -1.49 4.62
CA ASN A 124 15.62 -2.09 5.84
C ASN A 124 14.93 -1.44 7.04
N SER A 125 14.00 -2.18 7.65
CA SER A 125 13.19 -1.69 8.76
C SER A 125 13.91 -1.87 10.09
N GLY A 126 13.99 -0.77 10.85
CA GLY A 126 14.34 -0.81 12.27
C GLY A 126 13.13 -0.99 13.20
N GLY A 127 11.91 -1.02 12.65
CA GLY A 127 10.66 -1.11 13.42
C GLY A 127 10.32 0.15 14.22
N LYS A 128 11.00 1.27 13.95
CA LYS A 128 10.91 2.54 14.70
C LYS A 128 10.21 3.67 13.92
N GLY A 129 9.62 3.33 12.78
CA GLY A 129 9.06 4.28 11.85
C GLY A 129 10.11 4.82 10.88
N GLY A 130 9.64 5.16 9.70
CA GLY A 130 10.45 5.73 8.63
C GLY A 130 9.83 5.46 7.27
N PHE A 131 10.32 6.14 6.25
CA PHE A 131 9.92 5.87 4.88
C PHE A 131 11.00 6.31 3.89
N ARG A 132 10.92 5.75 2.69
CA ARG A 132 11.65 6.20 1.51
C ARG A 132 10.69 6.43 0.36
N ARG A 133 11.01 7.38 -0.51
CA ARG A 133 10.26 7.61 -1.74
C ARG A 133 10.83 6.77 -2.88
N ALA A 134 9.96 6.32 -3.77
CA ALA A 134 10.29 5.57 -4.95
C ALA A 134 9.54 6.12 -6.16
N VAL A 135 10.12 5.87 -7.35
CA VAL A 135 9.61 6.40 -8.61
C VAL A 135 9.67 5.29 -9.66
N LEU A 136 8.52 4.92 -10.21
CA LEU A 136 8.39 4.00 -11.34
C LEU A 136 7.93 4.79 -12.57
N ARG A 137 8.78 4.88 -13.60
CA ARG A 137 8.44 5.49 -14.89
C ARG A 137 8.02 4.38 -15.85
N PHE A 138 6.89 4.56 -16.51
CA PHE A 138 6.34 3.56 -17.43
C PHE A 138 5.68 4.22 -18.64
N VAL A 139 5.46 3.44 -19.69
CA VAL A 139 4.69 3.85 -20.87
C VAL A 139 3.43 3.01 -20.91
N ALA A 140 2.26 3.66 -20.87
CA ALA A 140 1.00 2.94 -20.84
C ALA A 140 0.79 2.17 -22.15
N THR A 141 0.45 0.88 -22.06
CA THR A 141 0.17 0.03 -23.23
C THR A 141 -1.28 0.11 -23.69
N GLY A 142 -2.17 0.66 -22.85
CA GLY A 142 -3.59 0.77 -23.14
C GLY A 142 -4.25 1.96 -22.44
N ASN A 143 -5.56 2.10 -22.64
CA ASN A 143 -6.36 3.17 -22.04
C ASN A 143 -6.67 2.93 -20.55
N ARG A 144 -6.25 1.79 -20.02
CA ARG A 144 -6.29 1.47 -18.60
C ARG A 144 -4.96 0.83 -18.23
N THR A 145 -4.40 1.25 -17.10
CA THR A 145 -3.20 0.65 -16.51
C THR A 145 -3.54 0.19 -15.11
N ARG A 146 -3.20 -1.06 -14.77
CA ARG A 146 -3.32 -1.57 -13.40
C ARG A 146 -2.07 -1.18 -12.63
N ILE A 147 -2.26 -0.46 -11.54
CA ILE A 147 -1.22 -0.13 -10.55
C ILE A 147 -1.40 -1.09 -9.39
N MET A 148 -0.33 -1.73 -8.93
CA MET A 148 -0.37 -2.65 -7.79
C MET A 148 0.85 -2.47 -6.91
N PHE A 149 0.65 -2.57 -5.60
CA PHE A 149 1.70 -2.73 -4.61
C PHE A 149 1.57 -4.08 -3.96
N TYR A 150 2.67 -4.83 -3.91
CA TYR A 150 2.70 -6.20 -3.43
C TYR A 150 3.87 -6.39 -2.46
N SER A 151 3.61 -7.03 -1.32
CA SER A 151 4.68 -7.42 -0.40
C SER A 151 5.31 -8.74 -0.86
N THR A 152 6.63 -8.76 -1.02
CA THR A 152 7.36 -9.89 -1.64
C THR A 152 8.13 -10.77 -0.65
N PHE A 153 8.27 -10.37 0.62
CA PHE A 153 9.01 -11.11 1.66
C PHE A 153 8.13 -11.41 2.85
N TYR A 154 8.43 -12.51 3.54
CA TYR A 154 7.90 -12.77 4.88
C TYR A 154 8.78 -12.07 5.91
N THR A 155 8.17 -11.25 6.77
CA THR A 155 8.84 -10.70 7.95
C THR A 155 8.00 -11.02 9.19
N MET A 156 8.64 -11.11 10.34
CA MET A 156 7.96 -11.33 11.61
C MET A 156 8.34 -10.20 12.55
N ARG A 157 7.45 -9.85 13.46
CA ARG A 157 7.78 -8.89 14.50
C ARG A 157 8.85 -9.44 15.44
N GLY A 158 9.73 -8.55 15.88
CA GLY A 158 10.84 -8.92 16.78
C GLY A 158 10.44 -9.03 18.25
N ASP A 159 9.27 -8.55 18.65
CA ASP A 159 8.81 -8.55 20.04
C ASP A 159 8.04 -9.82 20.43
N ASP A 160 7.25 -10.38 19.51
CA ASP A 160 6.43 -11.57 19.76
C ASP A 160 6.80 -12.79 18.90
N PHE A 161 7.69 -12.62 17.90
CA PHE A 161 8.17 -13.65 16.93
C PHE A 161 7.07 -14.50 16.27
N SER A 162 5.81 -14.10 16.38
CA SER A 162 4.64 -14.91 15.99
C SER A 162 3.70 -14.13 15.08
N SER A 163 3.72 -12.80 15.15
CA SER A 163 2.96 -11.94 14.27
C SER A 163 3.73 -11.64 12.97
N LEU A 164 3.16 -12.05 11.84
CA LEU A 164 3.70 -11.68 10.52
C LEU A 164 3.47 -10.20 10.23
N CYS A 165 4.52 -9.58 9.70
CA CYS A 165 4.57 -8.27 9.10
C CYS A 165 5.46 -8.35 7.82
#